data_AF-A0A5K1IYF0-F1
#
_entry.id   AF-A0A5K1IYF0-F1
#
_cell.length_a   1.000
_cell.length_b   1.000
_cell.length_c   1.000
_cell.angle_alpha   90.00
_cell.angle_beta   90.00
_cell.angle_gamma   90.00
#
_symmetry.space_group_name_H-M   'P 1'
#
loop_
_entity.id
_entity.type
_entity.pdbx_description
1 polymer ?
#
loop_
_entity_poly.entity_id
_entity_poly.type
_entity_poly.pdbx_seq_one_letter_code
_entity_poly.pdbx_strand_id
1 'polypeptide(L)'
;MPAVRSWLASEGLCDPALDSLGLGCDEGRGDFGAHTIVDGVLVSFCPFLLEGNGLRQRNASLAATDGFDALLEAIVPGVAEGDLFEGRALPGGAVIGCATLESVRAAAYAAMRIECVAHGE
;
A
#
# COMPACT_ATOMS: atom_id res chain seq x y z
N MET A 1 -5.56 9.85 -3.04
CA MET A 1 -4.69 9.72 -4.22
C MET A 1 -5.51 9.70 -5.52
N PRO A 2 -6.19 10.80 -5.89
CA PRO A 2 -7.06 10.81 -7.07
C PRO A 2 -6.35 10.48 -8.37
N ALA A 3 -5.12 10.99 -8.58
CA ALA A 3 -4.35 10.77 -9.80
C ALA A 3 -4.05 9.27 -10.06
N VAL A 4 -3.69 8.52 -9.01
CA VAL A 4 -3.45 7.07 -9.10
C VAL A 4 -4.73 6.34 -9.51
N ARG A 5 -5.87 6.65 -8.88
CA ARG A 5 -7.17 6.04 -9.21
C ARG A 5 -7.61 6.39 -10.64
N SER A 6 -7.41 7.64 -11.07
CA SER A 6 -7.68 8.05 -12.45
C SER A 6 -6.82 7.27 -13.45
N TRP A 7 -5.53 7.07 -13.15
CA TRP A 7 -4.64 6.27 -13.98
C TRP A 7 -5.06 4.78 -14.01
N LEU A 8 -5.35 4.17 -12.85
CA LEU A 8 -5.86 2.80 -12.79
C LEU A 8 -7.15 2.63 -13.61
N ALA A 9 -8.06 3.60 -13.53
CA ALA A 9 -9.29 3.59 -14.32
C ALA A 9 -9.03 3.71 -15.82
N SER A 10 -8.09 4.56 -16.27
CA SER A 10 -7.76 4.69 -17.69
C SER A 10 -7.10 3.43 -18.27
N GLU A 11 -6.38 2.67 -17.44
CA GLU A 11 -5.77 1.39 -17.82
C GLU A 11 -6.73 0.20 -17.68
N GLY A 12 -7.97 0.41 -17.21
CA GLY A 12 -8.93 -0.68 -16.96
C GLY A 12 -8.54 -1.58 -15.78
N LEU A 13 -7.69 -1.09 -14.87
CA LEU A 13 -7.14 -1.79 -13.71
C LEU A 13 -7.86 -1.47 -12.40
N CYS A 14 -8.91 -0.65 -12.43
CA CYS A 14 -9.68 -0.29 -11.24
C CYS A 14 -10.64 -1.42 -10.85
N ASP A 15 -10.57 -1.87 -9.60
CA ASP A 15 -11.51 -2.81 -9.00
C ASP A 15 -12.05 -2.23 -7.67
N PRO A 16 -13.36 -1.97 -7.55
CA PRO A 16 -13.97 -1.48 -6.32
C PRO A 16 -13.80 -2.41 -5.11
N ALA A 17 -13.68 -3.73 -5.32
CA ALA A 17 -13.43 -4.68 -4.23
C ALA A 17 -11.99 -4.59 -3.71
N LEU A 18 -11.11 -3.94 -4.46
CA LEU A 18 -9.71 -3.70 -4.14
C LEU A 18 -9.44 -2.26 -3.69
N ASP A 19 -10.49 -1.50 -3.38
CA ASP A 19 -10.43 -0.06 -3.08
C ASP A 19 -10.82 0.23 -1.62
N SER A 20 -9.92 0.87 -0.86
CA SER A 20 -10.19 1.21 0.54
C SER A 20 -11.36 2.19 0.73
N LEU A 21 -11.69 3.02 -0.27
CA LEU A 21 -12.75 4.03 -0.16
C LEU A 21 -14.15 3.41 -0.03
N GLY A 22 -14.30 2.14 -0.41
CA GLY A 22 -15.53 1.37 -0.28
C GLY A 22 -15.72 0.72 1.09
N LEU A 23 -14.71 0.74 1.97
CA LEU A 23 -14.73 -0.02 3.20
C LEU A 23 -15.64 0.62 4.26
N GLY A 24 -16.56 -0.18 4.80
CA GLY A 24 -17.49 0.25 5.84
C GLY A 24 -16.84 0.52 7.20
N CYS A 25 -15.63 0.00 7.45
CA CYS A 25 -14.88 0.23 8.68
C CYS A 25 -14.18 1.61 8.74
N ASP A 26 -14.24 2.39 7.66
CA ASP A 26 -13.68 3.75 7.61
C ASP A 26 -14.72 4.82 7.92
N GLU A 27 -15.00 5.08 9.19
CA GLU A 27 -15.91 6.15 9.61
C GLU A 27 -15.43 7.55 9.18
N GLY A 28 -14.11 7.72 9.04
CA GLY A 28 -13.47 8.99 8.67
C GLY A 28 -13.38 9.24 7.16
N ARG A 29 -13.66 8.22 6.34
CA ARG A 29 -13.50 8.24 4.87
C ARG A 29 -12.10 8.70 4.44
N GLY A 30 -11.09 8.23 5.15
CA GLY A 30 -9.70 8.41 4.78
C GLY A 30 -9.33 7.64 3.51
N ASP A 31 -8.24 8.06 2.87
CA ASP A 31 -7.64 7.25 1.80
C ASP A 31 -6.58 6.34 2.42
N PHE A 32 -6.79 5.03 2.32
CA PHE A 32 -5.86 3.97 2.75
C PHE A 32 -5.31 3.18 1.56
N GLY A 33 -5.61 3.63 0.34
CA GLY A 33 -5.05 3.08 -0.88
C GLY A 33 -6.02 2.30 -1.74
N ALA A 34 -5.47 1.76 -2.82
CA ALA A 34 -6.12 0.81 -3.69
C ALA A 34 -5.13 -0.24 -4.13
N HIS A 35 -5.69 -1.38 -4.53
CA HIS A 35 -4.95 -2.48 -5.08
C HIS A 35 -5.45 -2.80 -6.47
N THR A 36 -4.61 -3.49 -7.23
CA THR A 36 -5.01 -4.11 -8.49
C THR A 36 -4.19 -5.36 -8.72
N ILE A 37 -4.65 -6.23 -9.62
CA ILE A 37 -3.92 -7.42 -10.04
C ILE A 37 -3.30 -7.14 -11.42
N VAL A 38 -1.98 -7.17 -11.50
CA VAL A 38 -1.23 -7.07 -12.77
C VAL A 38 -0.52 -8.39 -12.98
N ASP A 39 -0.83 -9.09 -14.08
CA ASP A 39 -0.24 -10.40 -14.42
C ASP A 39 -0.30 -11.43 -13.28
N GLY A 40 -1.41 -11.43 -12.53
CA GLY A 40 -1.62 -12.32 -11.38
C GLY A 40 -0.93 -11.88 -10.09
N VAL A 41 -0.25 -10.74 -10.08
CA VAL A 41 0.43 -10.18 -8.91
C VAL A 41 -0.39 -9.03 -8.33
N LEU A 42 -0.65 -9.08 -7.02
CA LEU A 42 -1.26 -7.98 -6.28
C LEU A 42 -0.28 -6.81 -6.18
N VAL A 43 -0.70 -5.65 -6.69
CA VAL A 43 0.05 -4.40 -6.60
C VAL A 43 -0.70 -3.44 -5.69
N SER A 44 -0.04 -3.00 -4.61
CA SER A 44 -0.59 -2.06 -3.64
C SER A 44 -0.17 -0.63 -3.97
N PHE A 45 -1.15 0.27 -4.01
CA PHE A 45 -0.95 1.72 -4.07
C PHE A 45 -1.42 2.32 -2.75
N CYS A 46 -0.47 2.58 -1.86
CA CYS A 46 -0.75 3.04 -0.50
C CYS A 46 -0.25 4.49 -0.30
N PRO A 47 -1.06 5.39 0.29
CA PRO A 47 -0.60 6.74 0.56
C PRO A 47 0.41 6.75 1.71
N PHE A 48 1.49 7.50 1.54
CA PHE A 48 2.46 7.77 2.58
C PHE A 48 2.78 9.27 2.67
N LEU A 49 3.26 9.68 3.84
CA LEU A 49 3.73 11.03 4.13
C LEU A 49 5.06 10.92 4.87
N LEU A 50 6.09 11.60 4.36
CA LEU A 50 7.31 11.87 5.10
C LEU A 50 7.12 13.17 5.88
N GLU A 51 7.22 13.10 7.20
CA GLU A 51 7.12 14.26 8.07
C GLU A 51 8.20 14.18 9.16
N GLY A 52 9.02 15.23 9.28
CA GLY A 52 10.17 15.23 10.17
C GLY A 52 11.19 14.16 9.78
N ASN A 53 11.50 13.24 10.70
CA ASN A 53 12.43 12.12 10.48
C ASN A 53 11.71 10.77 10.32
N GLY A 54 10.42 10.76 9.99
CA GLY A 54 9.62 9.54 9.94
C GLY A 54 8.71 9.45 8.73
N LEU A 55 8.31 8.20 8.45
CA LEU A 55 7.32 7.85 7.45
C LEU A 55 6.01 7.46 8.15
N ARG A 56 4.90 8.04 7.71
CA ARG A 56 3.55 7.58 8.03
C ARG A 56 2.92 7.01 6.77
N GLN A 57 2.59 5.73 6.78
CA GLN A 57 1.93 5.05 5.66
C GLN A 57 0.60 4.49 6.10
N ARG A 58 -0.43 4.74 5.30
CA ARG A 58 -1.76 4.14 5.48
C ARG A 58 -1.91 2.99 4.51
N ASN A 59 -2.46 1.88 4.98
CA ASN A 59 -2.68 0.66 4.22
C ASN A 59 -4.09 0.13 4.48
N ALA A 60 -4.60 -0.65 3.55
CA ALA A 60 -5.81 -1.44 3.75
C ALA A 60 -5.51 -2.91 3.51
N SER A 61 -5.99 -3.76 4.42
CA SER A 61 -6.18 -5.19 4.17
C SER A 61 -7.63 -5.38 3.74
N LEU A 62 -7.83 -6.16 2.68
CA LEU A 62 -9.14 -6.26 2.02
C LEU A 62 -9.62 -7.70 2.07
N ALA A 63 -10.92 -7.90 2.31
CA ALA A 63 -11.50 -9.24 2.35
C ALA A 63 -11.25 -10.02 1.05
N ALA A 64 -11.16 -9.32 -0.09
CA ALA A 64 -10.85 -9.90 -1.38
C ALA A 64 -9.43 -10.49 -1.50
N THR A 65 -8.48 -10.03 -0.68
CA THR A 65 -7.07 -10.46 -0.71
C THR A 65 -6.65 -11.24 0.54
N ASP A 66 -7.11 -10.81 1.72
CA ASP A 66 -6.63 -11.28 3.02
C ASP A 66 -7.72 -11.95 3.86
N GLY A 67 -8.98 -11.96 3.39
CA GLY A 67 -10.11 -12.59 4.07
C GLY A 67 -10.78 -11.75 5.16
N PHE A 68 -10.30 -10.53 5.41
CA PHE A 68 -10.93 -9.55 6.30
C PHE A 68 -10.66 -8.12 5.83
N ASP A 69 -11.52 -7.18 6.24
CA ASP A 69 -11.30 -5.76 6.01
C ASP A 69 -10.64 -5.13 7.23
N ALA A 70 -9.53 -4.42 7.02
CA ALA A 70 -8.87 -3.63 8.04
C ALA A 70 -8.16 -2.40 7.46
N LEU A 71 -8.14 -1.33 8.24
CA LEU A 71 -7.36 -0.12 7.96
C LEU A 71 -6.18 -0.09 8.90
N LEU A 72 -4.98 0.11 8.36
CA LEU A 72 -3.74 0.12 9.13
C LEU A 72 -2.97 1.40 8.88
N GLU A 73 -2.34 1.90 9.93
CA GLU A 73 -1.38 2.99 9.84
C GLU A 73 -0.04 2.54 10.41
N ALA A 74 0.99 2.54 9.56
CA ALA A 74 2.35 2.26 9.94
C ALA A 74 3.11 3.57 10.15
N ILE A 75 3.82 3.68 11.28
CA ILE A 75 4.70 4.80 11.61
C ILE A 75 6.11 4.27 11.74
N VAL A 76 6.99 4.66 10.83
CA VAL A 76 8.39 4.21 10.78
C VAL A 76 9.30 5.40 11.08
N PRO A 77 9.92 5.47 12.27
CA PRO A 77 10.85 6.54 12.60
C PRO A 77 12.23 6.32 11.97
N GLY A 78 12.98 7.41 11.80
CA GLY A 78 14.36 7.38 11.31
C GLY A 78 14.50 7.06 9.82
N VAL A 79 13.50 7.38 9.01
CA VAL A 79 13.48 7.10 7.56
C VAL A 79 13.74 8.39 6.79
N ALA A 80 14.75 8.38 5.93
CA ALA A 80 14.99 9.43 4.95
C ALA A 80 14.26 9.13 3.63
N GLU A 81 14.00 10.19 2.85
CA GLU A 81 13.55 10.06 1.47
C GLU A 81 14.62 9.32 0.66
N GLY A 82 14.26 8.20 0.01
CA GLY A 82 15.21 7.33 -0.70
C GLY A 82 15.55 6.01 0.02
N ASP A 83 15.31 5.90 1.32
CA ASP A 83 15.60 4.65 2.05
C ASP A 83 14.62 3.53 1.67
N LEU A 84 13.33 3.89 1.56
CA LEU A 84 12.24 2.95 1.32
C LEU A 84 11.60 3.09 -0.06
N PHE A 85 11.61 4.31 -0.61
CA PHE A 85 10.88 4.66 -1.83
C PHE A 85 11.75 5.44 -2.81
N GLU A 86 11.53 5.20 -4.10
CA GLU A 86 12.05 5.98 -5.23
C GLU A 86 10.89 6.61 -6.02
N GLY A 87 11.09 7.80 -6.56
CA GLY A 87 10.08 8.49 -7.37
C GLY A 87 10.02 7.94 -8.80
N ARG A 88 8.81 7.67 -9.29
CA ARG A 88 8.56 7.32 -10.69
C ARG A 88 7.49 8.23 -11.29
N ALA A 89 7.77 8.77 -12.47
CA ALA A 89 6.81 9.59 -13.21
C ALA A 89 5.76 8.70 -13.89
N LEU A 90 4.49 9.02 -13.68
CA LEU A 90 3.36 8.47 -14.42
C LEU A 90 3.15 9.21 -15.74
N PRO A 91 2.50 8.56 -16.73
CA PRO A 91 1.93 9.26 -17.87
C PRO A 91 1.01 10.39 -17.40
N GLY A 92 1.30 11.64 -17.76
CA GLY A 92 0.61 12.83 -17.26
C GLY A 92 1.39 13.67 -16.25
N GLY A 93 2.62 13.26 -15.90
CA GLY A 93 3.58 14.08 -15.15
C GLY A 93 3.47 14.01 -13.62
N ALA A 94 2.48 13.27 -13.09
CA ALA A 94 2.42 12.97 -11.66
C ALA A 94 3.59 12.06 -11.27
N VAL A 95 4.19 12.26 -10.09
CA VAL A 95 5.23 11.38 -9.55
C VAL A 95 4.64 10.54 -8.43
N ILE A 96 4.83 9.22 -8.49
CA ILE A 96 4.47 8.29 -7.42
C ILE A 96 5.73 7.76 -6.74
N GLY A 97 5.65 7.45 -5.45
CA GLY A 97 6.69 6.69 -4.76
C GLY A 97 6.50 5.19 -5.02
N CYS A 98 7.56 4.52 -5.43
CA CYS A 98 7.63 3.07 -5.56
C CYS A 98 8.62 2.54 -4.54
N ALA A 99 8.31 1.40 -3.90
CA ALA A 99 9.26 0.77 -2.99
C ALA A 99 10.58 0.46 -3.72
N THR A 100 11.72 0.79 -3.11
CA THR A 100 13.05 0.41 -3.62
C THR A 100 13.20 -1.11 -3.62
N LEU A 101 14.06 -1.64 -4.50
CA LEU A 101 14.29 -3.08 -4.55
C LEU A 101 14.87 -3.61 -3.23
N GLU A 102 15.70 -2.81 -2.57
CA GLU A 102 16.28 -3.06 -1.26
C GLU A 102 15.19 -3.17 -0.19
N SER A 103 14.22 -2.26 -0.18
CA SER A 103 13.13 -2.29 0.80
C SER A 103 12.20 -3.49 0.58
N VAL A 104 11.90 -3.83 -0.67
CA VAL A 104 11.13 -5.04 -1.02
C VAL A 104 11.86 -6.30 -0.57
N ARG A 105 13.18 -6.40 -0.80
CA ARG A 105 14.00 -7.54 -0.36
C ARG A 105 14.03 -7.66 1.17
N ALA A 106 14.17 -6.54 1.88
CA ALA A 106 14.16 -6.52 3.34
C ALA A 106 12.81 -6.98 3.90
N ALA A 107 11.69 -6.51 3.33
CA ALA A 107 10.35 -6.91 3.71
C ALA A 107 10.11 -8.41 3.47
N ALA A 108 10.51 -8.93 2.31
CA ALA A 108 10.41 -10.36 2.00
C ALA A 108 11.22 -11.22 2.98
N TYR A 109 12.45 -10.79 3.32
CA TYR A 109 13.28 -11.49 4.31
C TYR A 109 12.66 -11.47 5.71
N ALA A 110 12.06 -10.35 6.13
CA ALA A 110 11.36 -10.26 7.41
C ALA A 110 10.11 -11.17 7.45
N ALA A 111 9.32 -11.20 6.38
CA ALA A 111 8.15 -12.07 6.26
C ALA A 111 8.53 -13.56 6.36
N MET A 112 9.65 -13.97 5.75
CA MET A 112 10.18 -15.33 5.87
C MET A 112 10.61 -15.73 7.29
N ARG A 113 10.80 -14.76 8.20
CA ARG A 113 11.18 -15.01 9.60
C ARG A 113 10.00 -15.02 10.56
N ILE A 114 8.80 -14.65 10.10
CA ILE A 114 7.58 -14.75 10.91
C ILE A 114 7.04 -16.16 10.72
N GLU A 115 7.49 -17.09 11.56
CA GLU A 115 6.76 -18.34 11.77
C GLU A 115 5.48 -18.02 12.55
N CYS A 116 4.32 -18.18 11.91
CA CYS A 116 3.05 -18.22 12.63
C CYS A 116 3.05 -19.44 13.56
N VAL A 117 3.44 -19.26 14.82
CA VAL A 117 3.21 -20.25 15.87
C VAL A 117 1.73 -20.17 16.22
N ALA A 118 0.93 -21.02 15.59
CA ALA A 118 -0.45 -21.25 16.01
C ALA A 118 -0.43 -21.93 17.38
N HIS A 119 -0.65 -21.16 18.44
CA HIS A 119 -1.01 -21.74 19.74
C HIS A 119 -2.47 -22.18 19.67
N GLY A 120 -2.68 -23.47 19.38
CA GLY A 120 -3.96 -24.12 19.56
C GLY A 120 -4.19 -24.43 21.04
N GLU A 121 -5.32 -23.99 21.57
CA GLU A 121 -6.06 -24.70 22.62
C GLU A 121 -7.41 -25.14 22.06
#